data_AF-A0A4D5RVL4-F1
#
_entry.id   AF-A0A4D5RVL4-F1
#
_cell.length_a   1.000
_cell.length_b   1.000
_cell.length_c   1.000
_cell.angle_alpha   90.00
_cell.angle_beta   90.00
_cell.angle_gamma   90.00
#
_symmetry.space_group_name_H-M   'P 1'
#
loop_
_entity.id
_entity.type
_entity.pdbx_description
1 polymer ?
#
loop_
_entity_poly.entity_id
_entity_poly.type
_entity_poly.pdbx_seq_one_letter_code
_entity_poly.pdbx_strand_id
1 'polypeptide(L)'
;MQALVSCVALSGDQVRYVRAGPLRLAFLLRGPLILVAASSLPLSLHQLQSQLHYVHAQILSVVTGSQLSRVFEQRGNFDLRRLLAGSERFLDSLCDLMDEEPSFLLGAVRCLPLAPSVRETITQTMVRQCSKHKKLVFGILVAENQLVALVGMRKYQLHHMDLHLLFNLVHASESFKTAEAWTPRLPAQV
;
A
#
# COMPACT_ATOMS: atom_id res chain seq x y z
N MET A 1 -2.21 -23.96 0.66
CA MET A 1 -0.99 -23.13 0.67
C MET A 1 -0.16 -23.30 1.93
N GLN A 2 -0.72 -23.20 3.15
CA GLN A 2 0.04 -23.40 4.41
C GLN A 2 0.87 -24.69 4.42
N ALA A 3 0.28 -25.84 4.09
CA ALA A 3 0.99 -27.13 4.10
C ALA A 3 2.21 -27.16 3.18
N LEU A 4 2.12 -26.51 2.01
CA LEU A 4 3.23 -26.42 1.05
C LEU A 4 4.37 -25.58 1.62
N VAL A 5 4.05 -24.43 2.22
CA VAL A 5 5.04 -23.57 2.87
C VAL A 5 5.70 -24.28 4.05
N SER A 6 4.91 -24.96 4.89
CA SER A 6 5.41 -25.73 6.03
C SER A 6 6.33 -26.88 5.61
N CYS A 7 6.01 -27.58 4.52
CA CYS A 7 6.84 -28.66 4.00
C CYS A 7 8.23 -28.17 3.57
N VAL A 8 8.30 -27.04 2.85
CA VAL A 8 9.59 -26.45 2.45
C VAL A 8 10.36 -25.93 3.68
N ALA A 9 9.64 -25.38 4.67
CA ALA A 9 10.24 -24.92 5.91
C ALA A 9 10.89 -26.03 6.74
N LEU A 10 10.38 -27.27 6.67
CA LEU A 10 11.00 -28.43 7.34
C LEU A 10 12.40 -28.75 6.78
N SER A 11 12.67 -28.37 5.53
CA SER A 11 13.98 -28.51 4.90
C SER A 11 14.92 -27.33 5.20
N GLY A 12 14.48 -26.34 5.99
CA GLY A 12 15.25 -25.14 6.30
C GLY A 12 15.25 -24.07 5.19
N ASP A 13 14.40 -24.22 4.17
CA ASP A 13 14.26 -23.25 3.07
C ASP A 13 12.88 -22.55 3.12
N GLN A 14 12.67 -21.55 2.28
CA GLN A 14 11.39 -20.85 2.14
C GLN A 14 10.92 -20.84 0.70
N VAL A 15 9.65 -21.23 0.50
CA VAL A 15 9.02 -21.12 -0.81
C VAL A 15 8.92 -19.65 -1.21
N ARG A 16 9.45 -19.33 -2.40
CA ARG A 16 9.37 -17.98 -2.98
C ARG A 16 8.56 -17.94 -4.26
N TYR A 17 8.70 -18.97 -5.09
CA TYR A 17 8.12 -19.00 -6.42
C TYR A 17 7.86 -20.43 -6.88
N VAL A 18 6.68 -20.67 -7.46
CA VAL A 18 6.32 -21.95 -8.08
C VAL A 18 5.80 -21.66 -9.48
N ARG A 19 6.30 -22.41 -10.47
CA ARG A 19 5.82 -22.33 -11.85
C ARG A 19 5.21 -23.67 -12.25
N ALA A 20 3.93 -23.65 -12.60
CA ALA A 20 3.18 -24.81 -13.08
C ALA A 20 2.63 -24.50 -14.48
N GLY A 21 3.39 -24.83 -15.51
CA GLY A 21 3.05 -24.46 -16.89
C GLY A 21 2.96 -22.94 -17.07
N PRO A 22 1.81 -22.38 -17.51
CA PRO A 22 1.60 -20.94 -17.61
C PRO A 22 1.33 -20.28 -16.25
N LEU A 23 0.93 -21.03 -15.23
CA LEU A 23 0.63 -20.51 -13.91
C LEU A 23 1.92 -20.20 -13.15
N ARG A 24 2.00 -18.98 -12.61
CA ARG A 24 3.08 -18.46 -11.79
C ARG A 24 2.52 -18.13 -10.42
N LEU A 25 3.12 -18.68 -9.38
CA LEU A 25 2.77 -18.42 -7.98
C LEU A 25 3.97 -17.77 -7.30
N ALA A 26 3.80 -16.57 -6.78
CA ALA A 26 4.79 -15.92 -5.92
C ALA A 26 4.30 -15.91 -4.47
N PHE A 27 5.22 -16.10 -3.54
CA PHE A 27 4.94 -16.16 -2.11
C PHE A 27 5.65 -15.02 -1.39
N LEU A 28 4.94 -14.38 -0.45
CA LEU A 28 5.48 -13.41 0.48
C LEU A 28 5.09 -13.81 1.91
N LEU A 29 6.08 -14.22 2.69
CA LEU A 29 5.92 -14.64 4.09
C LEU A 29 6.30 -13.47 5.00
N ARG A 30 5.35 -12.93 5.76
CA ARG A 30 5.57 -11.79 6.67
C ARG A 30 4.87 -12.04 8.01
N GLY A 31 5.64 -12.46 9.02
CA GLY A 31 5.09 -12.82 10.32
C GLY A 31 4.07 -13.97 10.18
N PRO A 32 2.82 -13.80 10.67
CA PRO A 32 1.78 -14.82 10.52
C PRO A 32 1.10 -14.82 9.14
N LEU A 33 1.44 -13.87 8.24
CA LEU A 33 0.81 -13.76 6.94
C LEU A 33 1.56 -14.54 5.87
N ILE A 34 0.79 -15.33 5.13
CA ILE A 34 1.22 -15.94 3.88
C ILE A 34 0.41 -15.31 2.77
N LEU A 35 1.03 -14.40 2.03
CA LEU A 35 0.44 -13.78 0.86
C LEU A 35 0.92 -14.52 -0.38
N VAL A 36 0.00 -14.80 -1.30
CA VAL A 36 0.27 -15.53 -2.53
C VAL A 36 -0.34 -14.78 -3.70
N ALA A 37 0.48 -14.47 -4.70
CA ALA A 37 0.03 -13.96 -5.98
C ALA A 37 0.00 -15.12 -6.97
N ALA A 38 -1.10 -15.25 -7.71
CA ALA A 38 -1.27 -16.25 -8.74
C ALA A 38 -1.60 -15.58 -10.07
N SER A 39 -0.81 -15.82 -11.11
CA SER A 39 -1.03 -15.22 -12.43
C SER A 39 -0.64 -16.17 -13.55
N SER A 40 -1.44 -16.19 -14.62
CA SER A 40 -1.10 -16.84 -15.89
C SER A 40 -0.33 -15.91 -16.84
N LEU A 41 -0.32 -14.60 -16.54
CA LEU A 41 0.40 -13.59 -17.32
C LEU A 41 1.92 -13.78 -17.18
N PRO A 42 2.71 -13.34 -18.19
CA PRO A 42 4.17 -13.46 -18.18
C PRO A 42 4.87 -12.47 -17.24
N LEU A 43 4.33 -12.27 -16.04
CA LEU A 43 4.93 -11.43 -15.00
C LEU A 43 6.18 -12.11 -14.41
N SER A 44 7.20 -11.30 -14.14
CA SER A 44 8.40 -11.71 -13.42
C SER A 44 8.09 -11.93 -11.93
N LEU A 45 8.96 -12.69 -11.26
CA LEU A 45 8.88 -12.85 -9.79
C LEU A 45 8.90 -11.49 -9.08
N HIS A 46 9.75 -10.56 -9.53
CA HIS A 46 9.84 -9.23 -8.94
C HIS A 46 8.52 -8.45 -9.03
N GLN A 47 7.82 -8.54 -10.16
CA GLN A 47 6.51 -7.88 -10.34
C GLN A 47 5.46 -8.45 -9.39
N LEU A 48 5.35 -9.78 -9.33
CA LEU A 48 4.41 -10.44 -8.41
C LEU A 48 4.75 -10.16 -6.95
N GLN A 49 6.04 -10.14 -6.60
CA GLN A 49 6.48 -9.77 -5.26
C GLN A 49 6.16 -8.31 -4.94
N SER A 50 6.35 -7.38 -5.88
CA SER A 50 5.99 -5.97 -5.69
C SER A 50 4.49 -5.84 -5.37
N GLN A 51 3.63 -6.49 -6.15
CA GLN A 51 2.18 -6.53 -5.89
C GLN A 51 1.85 -7.06 -4.49
N LEU A 52 2.52 -8.14 -4.05
CA LEU A 52 2.35 -8.69 -2.71
C LEU A 52 2.80 -7.72 -1.60
N HIS A 53 3.85 -6.93 -1.84
CA HIS A 53 4.29 -5.90 -0.90
C HIS A 53 3.26 -4.78 -0.77
N TYR A 54 2.61 -4.37 -1.87
CA TYR A 54 1.51 -3.40 -1.83
C TYR A 54 0.31 -3.93 -1.03
N VAL A 55 -0.12 -5.17 -1.30
CA VAL A 55 -1.20 -5.82 -0.54
C VAL A 55 -0.85 -5.91 0.94
N HIS A 56 0.38 -6.30 1.28
CA HIS A 56 0.84 -6.33 2.66
C HIS A 56 0.78 -4.95 3.33
N ALA A 57 1.27 -3.91 2.66
CA ALA A 57 1.26 -2.56 3.18
C ALA A 57 -0.16 -2.00 3.34
N GLN A 58 -1.09 -2.35 2.44
CA GLN A 58 -2.52 -2.03 2.55
C GLN A 58 -3.21 -2.76 3.71
N ILE A 59 -2.82 -4.00 4.01
CA ILE A 59 -3.31 -4.70 5.21
C ILE A 59 -2.82 -3.98 6.47
N LEU A 60 -1.54 -3.58 6.51
CA LEU A 60 -0.95 -2.88 7.65
C LEU A 60 -1.52 -1.48 7.88
N SER A 61 -2.00 -0.80 6.83
CA SER A 61 -2.68 0.49 6.96
C SER A 61 -4.03 0.38 7.66
N VAL A 62 -4.72 -0.75 7.50
CA VAL A 62 -6.01 -1.03 8.15
C VAL A 62 -5.80 -1.63 9.54
N VAL A 63 -4.96 -2.66 9.65
CA VAL A 63 -4.73 -3.45 10.87
C VAL A 63 -3.27 -3.32 11.27
N THR A 64 -3.00 -2.76 12.45
CA THR A 64 -1.61 -2.58 12.89
C THR A 64 -0.92 -3.95 13.07
N GLY A 65 0.38 -4.03 12.76
CA GLY A 65 1.14 -5.28 12.90
C GLY A 65 1.08 -5.88 14.31
N SER A 66 1.01 -5.04 15.35
CA SER A 66 0.82 -5.48 16.74
C SER A 66 -0.54 -6.13 17.02
N GLN A 67 -1.63 -5.63 16.41
CA GLN A 67 -2.94 -6.26 16.49
C GLN A 67 -2.92 -7.59 15.75
N LEU A 68 -2.25 -7.62 14.60
CA LEU A 68 -2.13 -8.81 13.79
C LEU A 68 -1.39 -9.93 14.53
N SER A 69 -0.18 -9.67 15.06
CA SER A 69 0.58 -10.67 15.82
C SER A 69 -0.19 -11.17 17.04
N ARG A 70 -0.79 -10.26 17.83
CA ARG A 70 -1.57 -10.63 19.01
C ARG A 70 -2.74 -11.55 18.68
N VAL A 71 -3.46 -11.27 17.58
CA VAL A 71 -4.63 -12.08 17.19
C VAL A 71 -4.21 -13.46 16.72
N PHE A 72 -3.16 -13.55 15.91
CA PHE A 72 -2.67 -14.84 15.40
C PHE A 72 -1.97 -15.70 16.47
N GLU A 73 -1.29 -15.08 17.45
CA GLU A 73 -0.72 -15.78 18.61
C GLU A 73 -1.82 -16.36 19.53
N GLN A 74 -2.91 -15.62 19.73
CA GLN A 74 -4.01 -16.07 20.58
C GLN A 74 -4.93 -17.08 19.88
N ARG A 75 -5.00 -17.05 18.55
CA ARG A 75 -5.92 -17.86 17.74
C ARG A 75 -5.22 -18.30 16.45
N GLY A 76 -4.57 -19.47 16.47
CA GLY A 76 -3.83 -20.01 15.33
C GLY A 76 -4.67 -20.22 14.04
N ASN A 77 -5.99 -20.35 14.16
CA ASN A 77 -6.92 -20.50 13.03
C ASN A 77 -7.78 -19.24 12.77
N PHE A 78 -7.26 -18.06 13.11
CA PHE A 78 -8.00 -16.83 12.92
C PHE A 78 -8.16 -16.47 11.44
N ASP A 79 -9.38 -16.08 11.05
CA ASP A 79 -9.69 -15.61 9.69
C ASP A 79 -9.42 -14.10 9.57
N LEU A 80 -8.33 -13.74 8.88
CA LEU A 80 -7.91 -12.36 8.65
C LEU A 80 -9.02 -11.49 8.03
N ARG A 81 -9.91 -12.07 7.20
CA ARG A 81 -11.00 -11.34 6.55
C ARG A 81 -11.90 -10.64 7.57
N ARG A 82 -12.03 -11.21 8.78
CA ARG A 82 -12.80 -10.61 9.87
C ARG A 82 -12.18 -9.32 10.40
N LEU A 83 -10.86 -9.17 10.34
CA LEU A 83 -10.16 -7.93 10.70
C LEU A 83 -10.19 -6.90 9.56
N LEU A 84 -10.32 -7.36 8.32
CA LEU A 84 -10.38 -6.51 7.13
C LEU A 84 -11.81 -6.17 6.70
N ALA A 85 -12.82 -6.69 7.40
CA ALA A 85 -14.23 -6.46 7.09
C ALA A 85 -14.53 -4.96 7.01
N GLY A 86 -15.13 -4.53 5.89
CA GLY A 86 -15.44 -3.12 5.61
C GLY A 86 -14.28 -2.31 5.00
N SER A 87 -13.09 -2.90 4.87
CA SER A 87 -11.92 -2.31 4.20
C SER A 87 -11.51 -3.05 2.91
N GLU A 88 -12.27 -4.07 2.52
CA GLU A 88 -12.04 -4.93 1.35
C GLU A 88 -11.93 -4.10 0.06
N ARG A 89 -12.77 -3.07 -0.08
CA ARG A 89 -12.75 -2.14 -1.22
C ARG A 89 -11.39 -1.49 -1.48
N PHE A 90 -10.57 -1.29 -0.45
CA PHE A 90 -9.23 -0.72 -0.62
C PHE A 90 -8.28 -1.74 -1.24
N LEU A 91 -8.40 -3.01 -0.90
CA LEU A 91 -7.60 -4.08 -1.50
C LEU A 91 -8.02 -4.33 -2.95
N ASP A 92 -9.33 -4.36 -3.20
CA ASP A 92 -9.86 -4.54 -4.56
C ASP A 92 -9.42 -3.39 -5.48
N SER A 93 -9.65 -2.14 -5.05
CA SER A 93 -9.20 -0.96 -5.80
C SER A 93 -7.68 -0.90 -5.98
N LEU A 94 -6.90 -1.41 -5.02
CA LEU A 94 -5.44 -1.45 -5.16
C LEU A 94 -5.00 -2.47 -6.22
N CYS A 95 -5.66 -3.62 -6.29
CA CYS A 95 -5.41 -4.62 -7.33
C CYS A 95 -5.72 -4.05 -8.72
N ASP A 96 -6.88 -3.41 -8.88
CA ASP A 96 -7.26 -2.77 -10.15
C ASP A 96 -6.23 -1.70 -10.57
N LEU A 97 -5.83 -0.82 -9.64
CA LEU A 97 -4.82 0.19 -9.88
C LEU A 97 -3.45 -0.39 -10.26
N MET A 98 -3.04 -1.53 -9.69
CA MET A 98 -1.78 -2.17 -10.04
C MET A 98 -1.77 -2.77 -11.45
N ASP A 99 -2.94 -3.11 -11.99
CA ASP A 99 -3.10 -3.62 -13.35
C ASP A 99 -3.25 -2.49 -14.38
N GLU A 100 -3.83 -1.35 -14.00
CA GLU A 100 -4.05 -0.19 -14.89
C GLU A 100 -2.88 0.80 -14.92
N GLU A 101 -2.22 1.04 -13.78
CA GLU A 101 -1.24 2.12 -13.64
C GLU A 101 0.22 1.63 -13.62
N PRO A 102 1.09 2.13 -14.52
CA PRO A 102 2.50 1.73 -14.55
C PRO A 102 3.31 2.26 -13.37
N SER A 103 2.78 3.21 -12.59
CA SER A 103 3.43 3.79 -11.40
C SER A 103 3.82 2.72 -10.38
N PHE A 104 2.97 1.71 -10.19
CA PHE A 104 3.21 0.60 -9.27
C PHE A 104 4.38 -0.28 -9.71
N LEU A 105 4.46 -0.54 -11.03
CA LEU A 105 5.56 -1.29 -11.63
C LEU A 105 6.89 -0.54 -11.52
N LEU A 106 6.86 0.77 -11.75
CA LEU A 106 8.05 1.63 -11.77
C LEU A 106 8.49 2.07 -10.36
N GLY A 107 7.69 1.85 -9.33
CA GLY A 107 7.96 2.37 -7.99
C GLY A 107 8.00 3.90 -7.96
N ALA A 108 7.20 4.55 -8.80
CA ALA A 108 7.23 5.99 -9.03
C ALA A 108 5.84 6.59 -8.91
N VAL A 109 5.74 7.78 -8.34
CA VAL A 109 4.46 8.47 -8.15
C VAL A 109 4.16 9.35 -9.36
N ARG A 110 2.94 9.23 -9.90
CA ARG A 110 2.48 10.04 -11.03
C ARG A 110 2.24 11.48 -10.58
N CYS A 111 2.91 12.44 -11.22
CA CYS A 111 2.73 13.87 -10.96
C CYS A 111 1.85 14.51 -12.03
N LEU A 112 0.97 15.43 -11.64
CA LEU A 112 0.15 16.19 -12.59
C LEU A 112 1.06 17.15 -13.37
N PRO A 113 1.12 17.11 -14.71
CA PRO A 113 1.91 18.05 -15.51
C PRO A 113 1.38 19.47 -15.35
N LEU A 114 2.23 20.39 -14.88
CA LEU A 114 1.87 21.79 -14.64
C LEU A 114 3.04 22.70 -15.02
N ALA A 115 2.72 23.93 -15.42
CA ALA A 115 3.73 24.98 -15.60
C ALA A 115 4.52 25.19 -14.29
N PRO A 116 5.86 25.32 -14.33
CA PRO A 116 6.68 25.48 -13.14
C PRO A 116 6.23 26.63 -12.22
N SER A 117 5.82 27.75 -12.81
CA SER A 117 5.30 28.93 -12.07
C SER A 117 4.04 28.63 -11.26
N VAL A 118 3.12 27.84 -11.82
CA VAL A 118 1.88 27.42 -11.14
C VAL A 118 2.19 26.46 -10.00
N ARG A 119 3.05 25.46 -10.24
CA ARG A 119 3.47 24.52 -9.21
C ARG A 119 4.19 25.22 -8.06
N GLU A 120 5.08 26.17 -8.35
CA GLU A 120 5.77 26.98 -7.35
C GLU A 120 4.77 27.77 -6.50
N THR A 121 3.80 28.44 -7.15
CA THR A 121 2.76 29.22 -6.46
C THR A 121 1.92 28.36 -5.51
N ILE A 122 1.48 27.19 -5.97
CA ILE A 122 0.75 26.22 -5.16
C ILE A 122 1.61 25.77 -3.97
N THR A 123 2.84 25.36 -4.23
CA THR A 123 3.76 24.83 -3.20
C THR A 123 4.07 25.88 -2.14
N GLN A 124 4.38 27.12 -2.53
CA GLN A 124 4.64 28.22 -1.60
C GLN A 124 3.41 28.56 -0.75
N THR A 125 2.22 28.52 -1.34
CA THR A 125 0.97 28.73 -0.61
C THR A 125 0.74 27.63 0.42
N MET A 126 0.97 26.36 0.05
CA MET A 126 0.91 25.24 0.98
C MET A 126 1.93 25.39 2.11
N VAL A 127 3.19 25.74 1.83
CA VAL A 127 4.23 25.96 2.86
C VAL A 127 3.80 27.05 3.86
N ARG A 128 3.25 28.16 3.37
CA ARG A 128 2.77 29.28 4.22
C ARG A 128 1.64 28.85 5.16
N GLN A 129 0.72 28.00 4.73
CA GLN A 129 -0.37 27.52 5.58
C GLN A 129 0.09 26.39 6.51
N CYS A 130 0.85 25.43 5.99
CA CYS A 130 1.33 24.28 6.75
C CYS A 130 2.26 24.69 7.90
N SER A 131 3.10 25.71 7.71
CA SER A 131 4.02 26.20 8.74
C SER A 131 3.35 26.78 9.99
N LYS A 132 2.05 27.14 9.91
CA LYS A 132 1.26 27.59 11.06
C LYS A 132 0.95 26.45 12.04
N HIS A 133 0.98 25.20 11.58
CA HIS A 133 0.61 24.02 12.35
C HIS A 133 1.84 23.21 12.75
N LYS A 134 2.37 23.45 13.96
CA LYS A 134 3.60 22.80 14.47
C LYS A 134 3.56 21.27 14.55
N LYS A 135 2.37 20.66 14.51
CA LYS A 135 2.18 19.20 14.56
C LYS A 135 1.95 18.56 13.19
N LEU A 136 1.91 19.35 12.12
CA LEU A 136 1.72 18.85 10.76
C LEU A 136 3.05 18.32 10.19
N VAL A 137 3.08 17.03 9.83
CA VAL A 137 4.28 16.39 9.29
C VAL A 137 4.35 16.55 7.77
N PHE A 138 3.24 16.26 7.08
CA PHE A 138 3.11 16.35 5.62
C PHE A 138 1.79 17.02 5.23
N GLY A 139 1.82 17.77 4.13
CA GLY A 139 0.65 18.26 3.40
C GLY A 139 0.75 17.79 1.95
N ILE A 140 -0.29 17.13 1.46
CA ILE A 140 -0.31 16.51 0.14
C ILE A 140 -1.50 17.06 -0.62
N LEU A 141 -1.25 17.58 -1.83
CA LEU A 141 -2.29 17.99 -2.76
C LEU A 141 -2.33 17.02 -3.93
N VAL A 142 -3.50 16.44 -4.15
CA VAL A 142 -3.74 15.39 -5.14
C VAL A 142 -4.91 15.82 -6.03
N ALA A 143 -4.78 15.58 -7.33
CA ALA A 143 -5.86 15.75 -8.31
C ALA A 143 -5.86 14.52 -9.22
N GLU A 144 -7.01 13.88 -9.44
CA GLU A 144 -7.15 12.74 -10.36
C GLU A 144 -6.08 11.62 -10.17
N ASN A 145 -5.83 11.23 -8.92
CA ASN A 145 -4.81 10.24 -8.57
C ASN A 145 -3.36 10.65 -8.97
N GLN A 146 -3.13 11.96 -9.14
CA GLN A 146 -1.84 12.55 -9.48
C GLN A 146 -1.38 13.55 -8.41
N LEU A 147 -0.08 13.50 -8.11
CA LEU A 147 0.54 14.41 -7.16
C LEU A 147 0.68 15.82 -7.77
N VAL A 148 0.07 16.81 -7.13
CA VAL A 148 0.20 18.23 -7.48
C VAL A 148 1.36 18.85 -6.69
N ALA A 149 1.35 18.69 -5.38
CA ALA A 149 2.39 19.21 -4.50
C ALA A 149 2.48 18.38 -3.21
N LEU A 150 3.71 18.23 -2.70
CA LEU A 150 4.02 17.59 -1.42
C LEU A 150 4.87 18.57 -0.62
N VAL A 151 4.40 18.94 0.56
CA VAL A 151 5.15 19.75 1.53
C VAL A 151 5.29 18.95 2.82
N GLY A 152 6.40 19.10 3.53
CA GLY A 152 6.58 18.39 4.79
C GLY A 152 7.85 18.75 5.53
N MET A 153 7.97 18.22 6.73
CA MET A 153 9.15 18.37 7.56
C MET A 153 10.33 17.58 6.97
N ARG A 154 11.46 18.24 6.70
CA ARG A 154 12.65 17.64 6.07
C ARG A 154 13.21 16.38 6.76
N LYS A 155 12.91 16.19 8.05
CA LYS A 155 13.34 15.03 8.84
C LYS A 155 12.64 13.74 8.41
N TYR A 156 11.44 13.83 7.87
CA TYR A 156 10.63 12.67 7.50
C TYR A 156 10.61 12.54 5.97
N GLN A 157 10.75 11.31 5.49
CA GLN A 157 10.59 10.96 4.09
C GLN A 157 9.35 10.09 3.95
N LEU A 158 8.62 10.28 2.85
CA LEU A 158 7.43 9.51 2.54
C LEU A 158 7.78 8.55 1.40
N HIS A 159 7.52 7.25 1.59
CA HIS A 159 7.81 6.26 0.58
C HIS A 159 6.76 6.33 -0.54
N HIS A 160 7.13 5.94 -1.77
CA HIS A 160 6.20 5.97 -2.90
C HIS A 160 4.98 5.06 -2.67
N MET A 161 5.19 3.92 -1.99
CA MET A 161 4.09 3.03 -1.60
C MET A 161 3.09 3.73 -0.68
N ASP A 162 3.56 4.53 0.29
CA ASP A 162 2.68 5.26 1.19
C ASP A 162 1.80 6.25 0.42
N LEU A 163 2.38 6.93 -0.58
CA LEU A 163 1.64 7.82 -1.47
C LEU A 163 0.58 7.07 -2.27
N HIS A 164 0.90 5.92 -2.85
CA HIS A 164 -0.07 5.10 -3.56
C HIS A 164 -1.21 4.62 -2.65
N LEU A 165 -0.90 4.17 -1.42
CA LEU A 165 -1.91 3.75 -0.46
C LEU A 165 -2.80 4.92 0.00
N LEU A 166 -2.22 6.11 0.20
CA LEU A 166 -2.96 7.32 0.52
C LEU A 166 -3.88 7.74 -0.64
N PHE A 167 -3.42 7.65 -1.88
CA PHE A 167 -4.25 7.98 -3.03
C PHE A 167 -5.38 6.97 -3.19
N ASN A 168 -5.09 5.69 -3.02
CA ASN A 168 -6.07 4.61 -3.02
C ASN A 168 -7.14 4.82 -1.93
N LEU A 169 -6.74 5.24 -0.72
CA LEU A 169 -7.65 5.55 0.38
C LEU A 169 -8.64 6.66 -0.01
N VAL A 170 -8.16 7.75 -0.63
CA VAL A 170 -9.00 8.86 -1.09
C VAL A 170 -9.89 8.44 -2.26
N HIS A 171 -9.34 7.65 -3.19
CA HIS A 171 -10.05 7.20 -4.38
C HIS A 171 -11.21 6.25 -4.05
N ALA A 172 -10.95 5.24 -3.22
CA ALA A 172 -11.88 4.17 -2.88
C ALA A 172 -12.83 4.51 -1.71
N SER A 173 -12.84 5.77 -1.23
CA SER A 173 -13.70 6.17 -0.11
C SER A 173 -14.52 7.42 -0.44
N GLU A 174 -15.82 7.19 -0.70
CA GLU A 174 -16.79 8.24 -1.02
C GLU A 174 -16.87 9.36 0.01
N SER A 175 -16.73 9.03 1.31
CA SER A 175 -16.80 10.04 2.38
C SER A 175 -15.72 11.12 2.30
N PHE A 176 -14.55 10.82 1.71
CA PHE A 176 -13.48 11.80 1.50
C PHE A 176 -13.72 12.69 0.29
N LYS A 177 -14.63 12.31 -0.62
CA LYS A 177 -14.95 13.10 -1.82
C LYS A 177 -15.93 14.22 -1.52
N THR A 178 -16.77 14.05 -0.50
CA THR A 178 -17.90 14.96 -0.22
C THR A 178 -17.70 15.84 1.01
N ALA A 179 -16.75 15.52 1.89
CA ALA A 179 -16.56 16.24 3.15
C ALA A 179 -15.11 16.16 3.66
N GLU A 180 -14.76 17.10 4.54
CA GLU A 180 -13.56 16.98 5.36
C GLU A 180 -13.72 15.75 6.27
N ALA A 181 -12.84 14.76 6.07
CA ALA A 181 -12.87 13.52 6.84
C ALA A 181 -11.53 13.30 7.54
N TRP A 182 -11.61 12.77 8.77
CA TRP A 182 -10.45 12.42 9.57
C TRP A 182 -10.40 10.91 9.79
N THR A 183 -9.24 10.30 9.52
CA THR A 183 -9.00 8.88 9.81
C THR A 183 -7.90 8.71 10.84
N PRO A 184 -8.15 7.97 11.95
CA PRO A 184 -7.18 7.79 13.03
C PRO A 184 -5.93 6.97 12.67
N ARG A 185 -5.79 6.46 11.45
CA ARG A 185 -4.73 5.50 11.09
C ARG A 185 -3.99 5.85 9.80
N LEU A 186 -2.66 5.96 9.93
CA LEU A 186 -1.62 5.46 9.02
C LEU A 186 -0.26 5.75 9.69
N PRO A 187 0.52 4.71 10.04
CA PRO A 187 1.79 4.59 9.34
C PRO A 187 2.05 3.15 8.93
N ALA A 188 2.15 2.90 7.63
CA ALA A 188 2.89 1.74 7.15
C ALA A 188 4.38 2.10 7.32
N GLN A 189 4.99 1.70 8.43
CA GLN A 189 6.45 1.63 8.44
C GLN A 189 6.82 0.43 7.56
N VAL A 190 7.29 0.74 6.35
CA VAL A 190 8.06 -0.18 5.50
C VAL A 190 9.49 -0.23 6.02
#